data_AF-A0A7C1BAY7-F1
#
_entry.id   AF-A0A7C1BAY7-F1
#
_cell.length_a   1.000
_cell.length_b   1.000
_cell.length_c   1.000
_cell.angle_alpha   90.00
_cell.angle_beta   90.00
_cell.angle_gamma   90.00
#
_symmetry.space_group_name_H-M   'P 1'
#
loop_
_entity.id
_entity.type
_entity.pdbx_description
1 polymer ?
#
loop_
_entity_poly.entity_id
_entity_poly.type
_entity_poly.pdbx_seq_one_letter_code
_entity_poly.pdbx_strand_id
1 'polypeptide(L)'
;MREEIRIFKALCNEVRLEIVETLLEGEKCVSEIVLRTGRMQPAVSMQLAKLEFLGVVESRREGGRVYYRLANEKVRKVLKIVREE
;
A
#
# COMPACT_ATOMS: atom_id res chain seq x y z
N MET A 1 -10.73 -9.44 13.60
CA MET A 1 -10.31 -8.04 13.92
C MET A 1 -11.27 -7.10 13.23
N ARG A 2 -11.73 -6.03 13.90
CA ARG A 2 -12.62 -5.02 13.29
C ARG A 2 -11.92 -4.34 12.10
N GLU A 3 -12.70 -3.90 11.11
CA GLU A 3 -12.17 -3.36 9.87
C GLU A 3 -11.44 -2.03 10.08
N GLU A 4 -11.96 -1.17 10.95
CA GLU A 4 -11.37 0.12 11.29
C GLU A 4 -9.97 -0.07 11.87
N ILE A 5 -9.80 -1.10 12.72
CA ILE A 5 -8.50 -1.45 13.29
C ILE A 5 -7.51 -1.88 12.19
N ARG A 6 -7.96 -2.61 11.16
CA ARG A 6 -7.09 -2.99 10.02
C ARG A 6 -6.61 -1.76 9.26
N ILE A 7 -7.52 -0.84 8.97
CA ILE A 7 -7.24 0.41 8.26
C ILE A 7 -6.25 1.26 9.06
N PHE A 8 -6.52 1.52 10.34
CA PHE A 8 -5.62 2.32 11.18
C PHE A 8 -4.25 1.65 11.35
N LYS A 9 -4.19 0.33 11.57
CA LYS A 9 -2.91 -0.38 11.63
C LYS A 9 -2.12 -0.29 10.32
N ALA A 10 -2.80 -0.31 9.17
CA ALA A 10 -2.15 -0.16 7.88
C ALA A 10 -1.56 1.25 7.72
N LEU A 11 -2.32 2.29 8.08
CA LEU A 11 -1.97 3.68 7.85
C LEU A 11 -1.01 4.28 8.89
N CYS A 12 -0.98 3.79 10.13
CA CYS A 12 -0.10 4.29 11.20
C CYS A 12 1.37 3.81 11.05
N ASN A 13 1.96 3.97 9.87
CA ASN A 13 3.37 3.77 9.60
C ASN A 13 3.78 4.54 8.35
N GLU A 14 4.86 5.32 8.45
CA GLU A 14 5.35 6.19 7.39
C GLU A 14 5.57 5.44 6.07
N VAL A 15 6.34 4.35 6.07
CA VAL A 15 6.64 3.58 4.85
C VAL A 15 5.38 2.97 4.23
N ARG A 16 4.44 2.48 5.04
CA ARG A 16 3.16 1.98 4.51
C ARG A 16 2.32 3.09 3.90
N LEU A 17 2.35 4.29 4.47
CA LEU A 17 1.65 5.44 3.91
C LEU A 17 2.24 5.84 2.56
N GLU A 18 3.57 5.93 2.44
CA GLU A 18 4.29 6.19 1.18
C GLU A 18 3.93 5.16 0.08
N ILE A 19 3.85 3.87 0.47
CA ILE A 19 3.45 2.79 -0.45
C ILE A 19 1.99 2.97 -0.88
N VAL A 20 1.07 3.21 0.06
CA VAL A 20 -0.35 3.41 -0.25
C VAL A 20 -0.54 4.63 -1.15
N GLU A 21 0.19 5.73 -0.91
CA GLU A 21 0.24 6.91 -1.78
C GLU A 21 0.67 6.57 -3.19
N THR A 22 1.76 5.84 -3.32
CA THR A 22 2.26 5.37 -4.62
C THR A 22 1.20 4.54 -5.36
N LEU A 23 0.42 3.73 -4.63
CA LEU A 23 -0.62 2.87 -5.20
C LEU A 23 -1.95 3.59 -5.45
N LEU A 24 -2.15 4.82 -4.92
CA LEU A 24 -3.30 5.65 -5.27
C LEU A 24 -3.23 6.14 -6.71
N GLU A 25 -2.02 6.30 -7.25
CA GLU A 25 -1.75 6.69 -8.65
C GLU A 25 -1.95 5.54 -9.65
N GLY A 26 -2.16 4.31 -9.16
CA GLY A 26 -2.40 3.13 -9.99
C GLY A 26 -1.59 1.93 -9.53
N GLU A 27 -1.76 0.82 -10.24
CA GLU A 27 -1.03 -0.41 -9.97
C GLU A 27 0.47 -0.26 -10.26
N LYS A 28 1.31 -0.82 -9.38
CA LYS A 28 2.78 -0.75 -9.48
C LYS A 28 3.44 -2.05 -9.09
N CYS A 29 4.55 -2.39 -9.76
CA CYS A 29 5.40 -3.50 -9.31
C CYS A 29 6.35 -3.08 -8.19
N VAL A 30 6.92 -4.07 -7.48
CA VAL A 30 7.80 -3.82 -6.32
C VAL A 30 8.96 -2.87 -6.65
N SER A 31 9.58 -3.00 -7.83
CA SER A 31 10.68 -2.13 -8.24
C SER A 31 10.26 -0.67 -8.45
N GLU A 32 9.05 -0.42 -8.95
CA GLU A 32 8.52 0.95 -9.07
C GLU A 32 8.25 1.56 -7.70
N ILE A 33 7.72 0.76 -6.76
CA ILE A 33 7.45 1.20 -5.39
C ILE A 33 8.76 1.50 -4.65
N VAL A 34 9.79 0.67 -4.82
CA VAL A 34 11.15 0.92 -4.31
C VAL A 34 11.70 2.24 -4.83
N LEU A 35 11.58 2.50 -6.13
CA LEU A 35 12.06 3.75 -6.74
C LEU A 35 11.32 4.97 -6.18
N ARG A 36 9.99 4.88 -6.00
CA ARG A 36 9.15 5.97 -5.49
C ARG A 36 9.37 6.29 -4.02
N THR A 37 9.51 5.25 -3.20
CA THR A 37 9.67 5.39 -1.74
C THR A 37 11.13 5.67 -1.33
N GLY A 38 12.10 5.41 -2.21
CA GLY A 38 13.53 5.52 -1.89
C GLY A 38 14.00 4.50 -0.85
N ARG A 39 13.18 3.49 -0.53
CA ARG A 39 13.48 2.46 0.48
C ARG A 39 14.05 1.22 -0.18
N MET A 40 14.85 0.46 0.58
CA MET A 40 15.39 -0.83 0.09
C MET A 40 14.27 -1.85 -0.15
N GLN A 41 14.43 -2.67 -1.18
CA GLN A 41 13.45 -3.69 -1.57
C GLN A 41 13.00 -4.64 -0.44
N PRO A 42 13.88 -5.16 0.45
CA PRO A 42 13.42 -6.00 1.55
C PRO A 42 12.45 -5.28 2.50
N ALA A 43 12.67 -3.99 2.76
CA ALA A 43 11.80 -3.18 3.60
C ALA A 43 10.44 -2.96 2.93
N VAL A 44 10.43 -2.63 1.63
CA VAL A 44 9.20 -2.46 0.84
C VAL A 44 8.40 -3.75 0.78
N SER A 45 9.03 -4.88 0.46
CA SER A 45 8.35 -6.19 0.41
C SER A 45 7.74 -6.58 1.75
N MET A 46 8.43 -6.32 2.86
CA MET A 46 7.90 -6.57 4.20
C MET A 46 6.65 -5.72 4.50
N GLN A 47 6.67 -4.45 4.12
CA GLN A 47 5.50 -3.58 4.30
C GLN A 47 4.34 -3.95 3.36
N LEU A 48 4.62 -4.34 2.12
CA LEU A 48 3.61 -4.83 1.17
C LEU A 48 2.92 -6.09 1.68
N ALA A 49 3.69 -7.07 2.19
CA ALA A 49 3.13 -8.27 2.81
C ALA A 49 2.23 -7.91 4.01
N LYS A 50 2.61 -6.89 4.80
CA LYS A 50 1.78 -6.42 5.92
C LYS A 50 0.49 -5.75 5.45
N LEU A 51 0.56 -4.91 4.42
CA LEU A 51 -0.61 -4.24 3.84
C LEU A 51 -1.58 -5.24 3.21
N GLU A 52 -1.05 -6.28 2.55
CA GLU A 52 -1.82 -7.37 1.95
C GLU A 52 -2.51 -8.22 3.03
N PHE A 53 -1.78 -8.58 4.10
CA PHE A 53 -2.35 -9.25 5.27
C PHE A 53 -3.46 -8.43 5.94
N LEU A 54 -3.35 -7.09 5.95
CA LEU A 54 -4.37 -6.19 6.48
C LEU A 54 -5.53 -5.96 5.49
N GLY A 55 -5.47 -6.51 4.27
CA GLY A 55 -6.50 -6.37 3.24
C GLY A 55 -6.61 -4.95 2.68
N VAL A 56 -5.51 -4.19 2.68
CA VAL A 56 -5.46 -2.83 2.10
C VAL A 56 -5.03 -2.86 0.65
N VAL A 57 -4.12 -3.76 0.31
CA VAL A 57 -3.63 -3.98 -1.05
C VAL A 57 -3.86 -5.43 -1.45
N GLU A 58 -3.83 -5.68 -2.74
CA GLU A 58 -3.80 -7.03 -3.32
C GLU A 58 -2.68 -7.13 -4.34
N SER A 59 -2.21 -8.34 -4.58
CA SER A 59 -1.15 -8.61 -5.53
C SER A 59 -1.62 -9.46 -6.72
N ARG A 60 -0.99 -9.24 -7.88
CA ARG A 60 -1.11 -10.10 -9.05
C ARG A 60 0.27 -10.38 -9.64
N ARG A 61 0.43 -11.54 -10.28
CA ARG A 61 1.67 -11.92 -10.97
C ARG A 61 1.50 -11.80 -12.47
N GLU A 62 2.41 -11.10 -13.13
CA GLU A 62 2.44 -10.95 -14.59
C GLU A 62 3.89 -10.82 -15.06
N GLY A 63 4.27 -11.61 -16.07
CA GLY A 63 5.60 -11.53 -16.69
C GLY A 63 6.77 -11.69 -15.70
N GLY A 64 6.63 -12.53 -14.68
CA GLY A 64 7.65 -12.74 -13.65
C GLY A 64 7.75 -11.62 -12.60
N ARG A 65 6.92 -10.59 -12.68
CA ARG A 65 6.84 -9.51 -11.69
C ARG A 65 5.58 -9.64 -10.83
N VAL A 66 5.66 -9.12 -9.62
CA VAL A 66 4.51 -8.98 -8.72
C VAL A 66 4.08 -7.51 -8.74
N TYR A 67 2.82 -7.30 -9.08
CA TYR A 67 2.16 -6.00 -9.11
C TYR A 67 1.22 -5.88 -7.93
N TYR A 68 1.14 -4.69 -7.36
CA TYR A 68 0.26 -4.36 -6.25
C TYR A 68 -0.67 -3.23 -6.66
N ARG A 69 -1.93 -3.32 -6.20
CA ARG A 69 -2.93 -2.25 -6.32
C ARG A 69 -3.63 -2.04 -4.98
N LEU A 70 -4.16 -0.83 -4.78
CA LEU A 70 -5.02 -0.56 -3.63
C LEU A 70 -6.33 -1.33 -3.80
N ALA A 71 -6.65 -2.19 -2.84
CA ALA A 71 -7.85 -3.03 -2.86
C ALA A 71 -8.99 -2.47 -2.01
N ASN A 72 -8.67 -1.59 -1.05
CA ASN A 72 -9.64 -1.07 -0.09
C ASN A 72 -10.00 0.40 -0.34
N GLU A 73 -11.18 0.63 -0.91
CA GLU A 73 -11.70 1.98 -1.19
C GLU A 73 -11.94 2.85 0.05
N LYS A 74 -12.14 2.26 1.25
CA LYS A 74 -12.25 3.05 2.48
C LYS A 74 -10.93 3.71 2.84
N VAL A 75 -9.80 3.06 2.54
CA VAL A 75 -8.46 3.65 2.74
C VAL A 75 -8.30 4.89 1.87
N ARG A 76 -8.70 4.83 0.60
CA ARG A 76 -8.73 5.99 -0.30
C ARG A 76 -9.57 7.14 0.27
N LYS A 77 -10.78 6.84 0.76
CA LYS A 77 -11.69 7.83 1.36
C LYS A 77 -11.11 8.47 2.63
N VAL A 78 -10.52 7.68 3.52
CA VAL A 78 -9.88 8.18 4.76
C VAL A 78 -8.73 9.12 4.42
N LEU A 79 -7.84 8.73 3.50
CA LEU A 79 -6.73 9.59 3.10
C LEU A 79 -7.19 10.88 2.44
N LYS A 80 -8.27 10.84 1.64
CA LYS A 80 -8.87 12.05 1.06
C LYS A 80 -9.38 13.01 2.14
N ILE A 81 -10.09 12.50 3.15
CA ILE A 81 -10.63 13.33 4.25
C ILE A 81 -9.50 13.97 5.05
N VAL A 82 -8.45 13.21 5.38
CA VAL A 82 -7.33 13.69 6.21
C VAL A 82 -6.47 14.73 5.49
N ARG A 83 -6.39 14.69 4.16
CA ARG A 83 -5.53 15.59 3.37
C ARG A 83 -6.17 16.92 2.99
N GLU A 84 -7.46 17.13 3.27
CA GLU A 84 -8.22 18.32 2.88
C GLU A 84 -7.96 18.75 1.40
N GLU A 85 -8.62 18.07 0.46
CA GLU A 85 -9.04 18.68 -0.81
C GLU A 85 -10.56 18.68 -0.93
#